data_AF-A0A847MHX0-F1
#
_entry.id   AF-A0A847MHX0-F1
#
_cell.length_a   1.000
_cell.length_b   1.000
_cell.length_c   1.000
_cell.angle_alpha   90.00
_cell.angle_beta   90.00
_cell.angle_gamma   90.00
#
_symmetry.space_group_name_H-M   'P 1'
#
loop_
_entity.id
_entity.type
_entity.pdbx_description
1 polymer ?
#
loop_
_entity_poly.entity_id
_entity_poly.type
_entity_poly.pdbx_seq_one_letter_code
_entity_poly.pdbx_strand_id
1 'polypeptide(L)'
;MFFSWFTITLFIYIEFILSPGILHCLLLALVIAISSNVRIIGIIVLPFSCFYLLFLFIRKRIRLSQLLVKAALLIGVTVFFWILFLPASWDNPIRFLMDSYQHFSRYDFDLQELYFGKLIPSNAKPWHYLPVWIGITTPIIYLVLFFLGIFSFFQQQKKLKIENRWIDLSFICFLLIPILIAILKKSTLYNGWRHFYFIYCPFMYFVLYGFLFIKNVSKQRFRYPLYAACLFSLFINVRWMVINHPHQMVYFNKLIRNSADELFERDYWALSTRNSLEFLLNYDADPEFLVGDYQSSIDFTQYALRKKDRDRLVIKQYRKGVQPPEYMAANYSRTLGNDLNFPFYDSIYNVKVDDMILASVYQRKDDDELSAENIVFRIQTNIHQELAANLFDNDFSTAWITGRLQNNSDYLEIEFMNPVTLWGLTYYLASDETDFPRSLRLYSSMDGILWEPIDIVSEDLTDYTFNQKQMKFLKMKNTEQSDRFLWSMTELVFHGSTQD
;
A
#
# COMPACT_ATOMS: atom_id res chain seq x y z
N MET A 1 -3.81 18.24 1.83
CA MET A 1 -3.86 19.40 2.75
C MET A 1 -2.48 20.00 3.05
N PHE A 2 -1.50 19.23 3.58
CA PHE A 2 -0.19 19.78 3.96
C PHE A 2 0.58 20.44 2.80
N PHE A 3 0.68 19.78 1.65
CA PHE A 3 1.34 20.30 0.45
C PHE A 3 0.85 21.70 0.06
N SER A 4 -0.48 21.90 0.05
CA SER A 4 -1.13 23.16 -0.31
C SER A 4 -0.75 24.27 0.68
N TRP A 5 -0.88 24.02 1.99
CA TRP A 5 -0.51 25.00 3.01
C TRP A 5 0.99 25.31 3.00
N PHE A 6 1.85 24.31 2.82
CA PHE A 6 3.28 24.54 2.72
C PHE A 6 3.64 25.39 1.50
N THR A 7 2.96 25.18 0.36
CA THR A 7 3.14 26.01 -0.85
C THR A 7 2.73 27.46 -0.60
N ILE A 8 1.59 27.68 0.06
CA ILE A 8 1.14 29.03 0.48
C ILE A 8 2.17 29.66 1.43
N THR A 9 2.68 28.89 2.39
CA THR A 9 3.73 29.36 3.31
C THR A 9 4.99 29.78 2.57
N LEU A 10 5.44 29.01 1.58
CA LEU A 10 6.60 29.36 0.76
C LEU A 10 6.36 30.61 -0.10
N PHE A 11 5.15 30.80 -0.63
CA PHE A 11 4.78 32.02 -1.35
C PHE A 11 4.84 33.26 -0.44
N ILE A 12 4.17 33.23 0.71
CA ILE A 12 4.19 34.34 1.67
C ILE A 12 5.60 34.57 2.24
N TYR A 13 6.39 33.51 2.38
CA TYR A 13 7.79 33.60 2.76
C TYR A 13 8.62 34.37 1.74
N ILE A 14 8.42 34.15 0.44
CA ILE A 14 9.06 34.97 -0.62
C ILE A 14 8.64 36.44 -0.48
N GLU A 15 7.35 36.72 -0.33
CA GLU A 15 6.85 38.10 -0.18
C GLU A 15 7.43 38.79 1.06
N PHE A 16 7.57 38.06 2.17
CA PHE A 16 8.25 38.53 3.38
C PHE A 16 9.72 38.86 3.13
N ILE A 17 10.44 38.05 2.33
CA ILE A 17 11.85 38.31 2.02
C ILE A 17 12.01 39.58 1.20
N LEU A 18 11.20 39.71 0.15
CA LEU A 18 11.20 40.85 -0.75
C LEU A 18 10.76 42.13 -0.03
N SER A 19 9.83 42.01 0.92
CA SER A 19 9.29 43.13 1.68
C SER A 19 8.99 42.73 3.14
N PRO A 20 9.98 42.85 4.06
CA PRO A 20 9.84 42.38 5.43
C PRO A 20 9.01 43.37 6.28
N GLY A 21 7.79 43.68 5.85
CA GLY A 21 6.83 44.53 6.55
C GLY A 21 6.09 43.78 7.68
N ILE A 22 5.39 44.53 8.53
CA ILE A 22 4.63 43.96 9.65
C ILE A 22 3.51 43.03 9.15
N LEU A 23 2.82 43.42 8.08
CA LEU A 23 1.76 42.60 7.47
C LEU A 23 2.31 41.24 7.00
N HIS A 24 3.43 41.22 6.28
CA HIS A 24 4.05 39.96 5.84
C HIS A 24 4.55 39.11 7.02
N CYS A 25 5.02 39.73 8.10
CA CYS A 25 5.35 38.99 9.33
C CYS A 25 4.11 38.30 9.92
N LEU A 26 2.97 39.00 9.99
CA LEU A 26 1.70 38.48 10.51
C LEU A 26 1.16 37.34 9.63
N LEU A 27 1.07 37.59 8.32
CA LEU A 27 0.59 36.60 7.37
C LEU A 27 1.48 35.36 7.38
N LEU A 28 2.81 35.54 7.37
CA LEU A 28 3.76 34.44 7.41
C LEU A 28 3.63 33.61 8.69
N ALA A 29 3.53 34.26 9.84
CA ALA A 29 3.36 33.58 11.12
C ALA A 29 2.07 32.75 11.15
N LEU A 30 0.96 33.30 10.64
CA LEU A 30 -0.31 32.59 10.55
C LEU A 30 -0.22 31.35 9.65
N VAL A 31 0.32 31.48 8.44
CA VAL A 31 0.41 30.33 7.51
C VAL A 31 1.43 29.30 7.97
N ILE A 32 2.51 29.70 8.66
CA ILE A 32 3.42 28.77 9.34
C ILE A 32 2.65 27.98 10.39
N ALA A 33 1.85 28.64 11.24
CA ALA A 33 1.07 27.97 12.28
C ALA A 33 0.05 26.97 11.71
N ILE A 34 -0.63 27.32 10.63
CA ILE A 34 -1.56 26.42 9.94
C ILE A 34 -0.81 25.23 9.33
N SER A 35 0.30 25.50 8.61
CA SER A 35 1.10 24.44 7.99
C SER A 35 1.67 23.48 9.04
N SER A 36 2.21 24.00 10.15
CA SER A 36 2.80 23.20 11.23
C SER A 36 1.77 22.41 12.04
N ASN A 37 0.51 22.87 12.09
CA ASN A 37 -0.62 22.12 12.64
C ASN A 37 -0.97 20.90 11.80
N VAL A 38 -0.92 21.02 10.46
CA VAL A 38 -1.17 19.87 9.58
C VAL A 38 -0.01 18.89 9.63
N ARG A 39 1.25 19.37 9.61
CA ARG A 39 2.44 18.55 9.91
C ARG A 39 3.56 19.42 10.50
N ILE A 40 4.17 18.92 11.58
CA ILE A 40 5.19 19.64 12.36
C ILE A 40 6.34 20.21 11.51
N ILE A 41 6.75 19.53 10.43
CA ILE A 41 7.84 19.97 9.54
C ILE A 41 7.56 21.34 8.90
N GLY A 42 6.30 21.78 8.78
CA GLY A 42 5.96 23.12 8.30
C GLY A 42 6.58 24.24 9.13
N ILE A 43 6.93 23.98 10.40
CA ILE A 43 7.60 24.94 11.29
C ILE A 43 9.01 25.31 10.80
N ILE A 44 9.61 24.55 9.88
CA ILE A 44 10.96 24.80 9.35
C ILE A 44 11.12 26.19 8.72
N VAL A 45 10.04 26.81 8.25
CA VAL A 45 10.09 28.16 7.65
C VAL A 45 10.31 29.25 8.71
N LEU A 46 9.91 29.01 9.96
CA LEU A 46 10.07 29.96 11.07
C LEU A 46 11.54 30.31 11.37
N PRO A 47 12.45 29.33 11.65
CA PRO A 47 13.85 29.64 11.94
C PRO A 47 14.54 30.34 10.76
N PHE A 48 14.24 29.94 9.52
CA PHE A 48 14.76 30.65 8.36
C PHE A 48 14.32 32.12 8.39
N SER A 49 13.02 32.38 8.54
CA SER A 49 12.49 33.76 8.62
C SER A 49 13.16 34.60 9.72
N CYS A 50 13.41 34.01 10.89
CA CYS A 50 14.17 34.66 11.97
C CYS A 50 15.64 34.92 11.58
N PHE A 51 16.31 33.95 10.95
CA PHE A 51 17.68 34.12 10.46
C PHE A 51 17.80 35.21 9.39
N TYR A 52 16.76 35.43 8.57
CA TYR A 52 16.73 36.58 7.67
C TYR A 52 16.78 37.89 8.40
N LEU A 53 15.93 38.05 9.42
CA LEU A 53 15.84 39.29 10.18
C LEU A 53 17.16 39.56 10.89
N LEU A 54 17.77 38.51 11.47
CA LEU A 54 19.10 38.58 12.04
C LEU A 54 20.14 39.01 10.98
N PHE A 55 20.09 38.42 9.79
CA PHE A 55 20.97 38.79 8.68
C PHE A 55 20.78 40.24 8.23
N LEU A 56 19.54 40.74 8.11
CA LEU A 56 19.23 42.14 7.81
C LEU A 56 19.75 43.08 8.90
N PHE A 57 19.66 42.67 10.16
CA PHE A 57 20.21 43.42 11.28
C PHE A 57 21.74 43.48 11.24
N ILE A 58 22.43 42.36 11.01
CA ILE A 58 23.90 42.30 10.86
C ILE A 58 24.35 43.18 9.67
N ARG A 59 23.57 43.22 8.59
CA ARG A 59 23.79 44.09 7.42
C ARG A 59 23.39 45.55 7.64
N LYS A 60 22.97 45.93 8.86
CA LYS A 60 22.52 47.28 9.25
C LYS A 60 21.37 47.83 8.39
N ARG A 61 20.54 46.94 7.82
CA ARG A 61 19.34 47.31 7.05
C ARG A 61 18.12 47.55 7.91
N ILE A 62 18.11 47.02 9.13
CA ILE A 62 17.06 47.23 10.14
C ILE A 62 17.69 47.57 11.50
N ARG A 63 16.95 48.26 12.35
CA ARG A 63 17.36 48.57 13.74
C ARG A 63 17.07 47.38 14.66
N LEU A 64 17.73 47.33 15.82
CA LEU A 64 17.50 46.29 16.84
C LEU A 64 16.02 46.23 17.29
N SER A 65 15.38 47.40 17.48
CA SER A 65 13.96 47.46 17.83
C SER A 65 13.07 46.83 16.76
N GLN A 66 13.37 47.04 15.48
CA GLN A 66 12.63 46.44 14.37
C GLN A 66 12.85 44.93 14.29
N LEU A 67 14.07 44.45 14.56
CA LEU A 67 14.36 43.01 14.68
C LEU A 67 13.51 42.40 15.79
N LEU A 68 13.55 42.97 17.00
CA LEU A 68 12.83 42.44 18.16
C LEU A 68 11.33 42.43 17.94
N VAL A 69 10.75 43.52 17.42
CA VAL A 69 9.30 43.58 17.14
C VAL A 69 8.89 42.56 16.10
N LYS A 70 9.62 42.46 14.97
CA LYS A 70 9.27 41.52 13.90
C LYS A 70 9.48 40.07 14.33
N ALA A 71 10.55 39.76 15.06
CA ALA A 71 10.80 38.42 15.58
C ALA A 71 9.77 38.01 16.64
N ALA A 72 9.44 38.92 17.57
CA ALA A 72 8.41 38.69 18.57
C ALA A 72 7.04 38.49 17.93
N LEU A 73 6.71 39.26 16.89
CA LEU A 73 5.48 39.07 16.13
C LEU A 73 5.49 37.73 15.41
N LEU A 74 6.57 37.38 14.72
CA LEU A 74 6.69 36.13 13.96
C LEU A 74 6.54 34.91 14.88
N ILE A 75 7.28 34.89 16.00
CA ILE A 75 7.27 33.78 16.96
C ILE A 75 5.94 33.76 17.74
N GLY A 76 5.55 34.90 18.32
CA GLY A 76 4.37 35.01 19.18
C GLY A 76 3.08 34.68 18.44
N VAL A 77 2.90 35.19 17.23
CA VAL A 77 1.71 34.91 16.40
C VAL A 77 1.72 33.45 15.93
N THR A 78 2.89 32.90 15.58
CA THR A 78 2.99 31.47 15.22
C THR A 78 2.60 30.59 16.40
N VAL A 79 3.14 30.85 17.59
CA VAL A 79 2.84 30.07 18.81
C VAL A 79 1.37 30.21 19.20
N PHE A 80 0.83 31.44 19.18
CA PHE A 80 -0.56 31.70 19.51
C PHE A 80 -1.51 30.91 18.61
N PHE A 81 -1.36 31.04 17.28
CA PHE A 81 -2.21 30.30 16.35
C PHE A 81 -1.91 28.81 16.34
N TRP A 82 -0.68 28.39 16.63
CA TRP A 82 -0.35 26.98 16.72
C TRP A 82 -1.12 26.31 17.86
N ILE A 83 -1.14 26.94 19.05
CA ILE A 83 -1.94 26.47 20.20
C ILE A 83 -3.44 26.56 19.87
N LEU A 84 -3.89 27.68 19.31
CA LEU A 84 -5.32 27.90 19.00
C LEU A 84 -5.88 26.81 18.08
N PHE A 85 -5.13 26.43 17.04
CA PHE A 85 -5.56 25.43 16.06
C PHE A 85 -5.30 23.98 16.48
N LEU A 86 -4.63 23.77 17.62
CA LEU A 86 -4.33 22.44 18.15
C LEU A 86 -4.98 22.21 19.52
N PRO A 87 -6.28 21.85 19.55
CA PRO A 87 -7.00 21.59 20.80
C PRO A 87 -6.30 20.60 21.73
N ALA A 88 -5.62 19.60 21.16
CA ALA A 88 -4.87 18.60 21.92
C ALA A 88 -3.71 19.20 22.74
N SER A 89 -3.26 20.41 22.41
CA SER A 89 -2.21 21.12 23.14
C SER A 89 -2.75 22.05 24.26
N TRP A 90 -4.06 22.28 24.37
CA TRP A 90 -4.62 23.34 25.22
C TRP A 90 -4.36 23.14 26.71
N ASP A 91 -4.33 21.89 27.17
CA ASP A 91 -4.10 21.57 28.58
C ASP A 91 -2.64 21.88 29.00
N ASN A 92 -1.68 21.36 28.23
CA ASN A 92 -0.26 21.65 28.42
C ASN A 92 0.51 21.61 27.09
N PRO A 93 0.72 22.76 26.43
CA PRO A 93 1.34 22.80 25.10
C PRO A 93 2.77 22.25 25.07
N ILE A 94 3.54 22.50 26.14
CA ILE A 94 4.95 22.08 26.23
C ILE A 94 5.02 20.56 26.36
N ARG A 95 4.22 19.98 27.25
CA ARG A 95 4.12 18.53 27.43
C ARG A 95 3.65 17.86 26.14
N PHE A 96 2.61 18.40 25.50
CA PHE A 96 2.10 17.87 24.23
C PHE A 96 3.18 17.83 23.14
N LEU A 97 4.01 18.88 23.02
CA LEU A 97 5.13 18.90 22.08
C LEU A 97 6.18 17.83 22.40
N MET A 98 6.52 17.64 23.68
CA MET A 98 7.47 16.62 24.11
C MET A 98 6.95 15.21 23.83
N ASP A 99 5.68 14.94 24.17
CA ASP A 99 5.03 13.65 23.97
C ASP A 99 4.91 13.33 22.47
N SER A 100 4.52 14.32 21.65
CA SER A 100 4.47 14.20 20.19
C SER A 100 5.85 13.86 19.61
N TYR A 101 6.90 14.56 20.03
CA TYR A 101 8.27 14.28 19.58
C TYR A 101 8.71 12.85 19.95
N GLN A 102 8.42 12.39 21.17
CA GLN A 102 8.76 11.03 21.60
C GLN A 102 7.99 9.97 20.81
N HIS A 103 6.70 10.19 20.58
CA HIS A 103 5.85 9.27 19.81
C HIS A 103 6.36 9.11 18.37
N PHE A 104 6.60 10.21 17.65
CA PHE A 104 7.09 10.15 16.27
C PHE A 104 8.54 9.68 16.15
N SER A 105 9.36 9.82 17.20
CA SER A 105 10.74 9.30 17.23
C SER A 105 10.81 7.78 17.45
N ARG A 106 9.75 7.17 17.99
CA ARG A 106 9.67 5.73 18.31
C ARG A 106 8.52 5.03 17.58
N TYR A 107 8.04 5.62 16.48
CA TYR A 107 6.89 5.08 15.76
C TYR A 107 7.28 3.79 15.02
N ASP A 108 7.04 2.67 15.69
CA ASP A 108 7.34 1.32 15.22
C ASP A 108 6.14 0.81 14.41
N PHE A 109 6.08 1.25 13.15
CA PHE A 109 5.09 0.79 12.20
C PHE A 109 5.77 -0.11 11.20
N ASP A 110 5.55 -1.41 11.36
CA ASP A 110 6.15 -2.45 10.54
C ASP A 110 5.23 -2.82 9.37
N LEU A 111 5.27 -2.01 8.32
CA LEU A 111 4.68 -2.33 7.03
C LEU A 111 5.79 -2.77 6.07
N GLN A 112 5.62 -3.92 5.44
CA GLN A 112 6.49 -4.35 4.35
C GLN A 112 6.02 -3.76 3.02
N GLU A 113 6.96 -3.37 2.17
CA GLU A 113 6.64 -2.89 0.82
C GLU A 113 7.63 -3.39 -0.19
N LEU A 114 7.16 -3.54 -1.43
CA LEU A 114 8.00 -3.91 -2.54
C LEU A 114 8.94 -2.77 -2.94
N TYR A 115 10.24 -3.05 -2.89
CA TYR A 115 11.27 -2.10 -3.28
C TYR A 115 12.51 -2.84 -3.81
N PHE A 116 12.85 -2.59 -5.08
CA PHE A 116 13.82 -3.35 -5.87
C PHE A 116 13.60 -4.87 -5.81
N GLY A 117 12.36 -5.32 -6.02
CA GLY A 117 12.02 -6.75 -6.07
C GLY A 117 12.11 -7.48 -4.73
N LYS A 118 12.18 -6.72 -3.62
CA LYS A 118 12.22 -7.27 -2.26
C LYS A 118 11.21 -6.58 -1.38
N LEU A 119 10.58 -7.35 -0.48
CA LEU A 119 9.76 -6.80 0.59
C LEU A 119 10.67 -6.26 1.69
N ILE A 120 10.67 -4.93 1.84
CA ILE A 120 11.50 -4.22 2.84
C ILE A 120 10.59 -3.57 3.87
N PRO A 121 10.85 -3.77 5.18
CA PRO A 121 10.06 -3.14 6.24
C PRO A 121 10.26 -1.62 6.27
N SER A 122 9.24 -0.91 6.73
CA SER A 122 9.17 0.56 6.69
C SER A 122 10.17 1.25 7.61
N ASN A 123 10.62 0.59 8.66
CA ASN A 123 11.61 1.10 9.63
C ASN A 123 13.07 0.85 9.20
N ALA A 124 13.32 0.05 8.16
CA ALA A 124 14.67 -0.31 7.69
C ALA A 124 14.93 0.06 6.22
N LYS A 125 14.30 1.15 5.74
CA LYS A 125 14.50 1.60 4.36
C LYS A 125 15.93 2.11 4.12
N PRO A 126 16.53 1.80 2.94
CA PRO A 126 17.86 2.30 2.59
C PRO A 126 17.86 3.82 2.39
N TRP A 127 19.03 4.45 2.56
CA TRP A 127 19.21 5.90 2.44
C TRP A 127 18.73 6.45 1.07
N HIS A 128 18.82 5.64 0.02
CA HIS A 128 18.45 6.01 -1.34
C HIS A 128 16.95 5.85 -1.64
N TYR A 129 16.12 5.37 -0.70
CA TYR A 129 14.68 5.15 -0.92
C TYR A 129 13.98 6.42 -1.42
N LEU A 130 14.12 7.56 -0.72
CA LEU A 130 13.49 8.81 -1.15
C LEU A 130 14.04 9.33 -2.49
N PRO A 131 15.37 9.45 -2.71
CA PRO A 131 15.91 9.83 -4.02
C PRO A 131 15.42 8.96 -5.18
N VAL A 132 15.35 7.64 -4.99
CA VAL A 132 14.89 6.70 -6.00
C VAL A 132 13.41 6.91 -6.28
N TRP A 133 12.55 6.96 -5.27
CA TRP A 133 11.12 7.19 -5.45
C TRP A 133 10.81 8.52 -6.16
N ILE A 134 11.50 9.60 -5.79
CA ILE A 134 11.40 10.89 -6.49
C ILE A 134 11.80 10.72 -7.95
N GLY A 135 12.93 10.05 -8.22
CA GLY A 135 13.43 9.81 -9.56
C GLY A 135 12.44 9.02 -10.42
N ILE A 136 12.02 7.85 -9.98
CA ILE A 136 11.21 6.93 -10.79
C ILE A 136 9.77 7.42 -11.01
N THR A 137 9.22 8.23 -10.10
CA THR A 137 7.83 8.75 -10.19
C THR A 137 7.74 10.19 -10.69
N THR A 138 8.86 10.79 -11.14
CA THR A 138 8.87 12.14 -11.72
C THR A 138 9.14 12.09 -13.22
N PRO A 139 8.42 12.87 -14.07
CA PRO A 139 8.70 12.91 -15.50
C PRO A 139 10.15 13.29 -15.82
N ILE A 140 10.75 12.62 -16.80
CA ILE A 140 12.20 12.72 -17.12
C ILE A 140 12.63 14.17 -17.40
N ILE A 141 11.81 14.94 -18.12
CA ILE A 141 12.12 16.34 -18.44
C ILE A 141 12.25 17.19 -17.17
N TYR A 142 11.46 16.91 -16.14
CA TYR A 142 11.51 17.62 -14.87
C TYR A 142 12.81 17.29 -14.14
N LEU A 143 13.24 16.02 -14.14
CA LEU A 143 14.51 15.61 -13.55
C LEU A 143 15.71 16.27 -14.25
N VAL A 144 15.73 16.27 -15.59
CA VAL A 144 16.80 16.91 -16.38
C VAL A 144 16.89 18.40 -16.06
N LEU A 145 15.75 19.10 -16.10
CA LEU A 145 15.68 20.52 -15.75
C LEU A 145 16.05 20.78 -14.30
N PHE A 146 15.65 19.92 -13.36
CA PHE A 146 16.02 20.01 -11.96
C PHE A 146 17.54 19.96 -11.78
N PHE A 147 18.24 18.96 -12.33
CA PHE A 147 19.70 18.86 -12.21
C PHE A 147 20.43 20.03 -12.89
N LEU A 148 19.96 20.48 -14.05
CA LEU A 148 20.48 21.70 -14.69
C LEU A 148 20.22 22.95 -13.85
N GLY A 149 19.10 23.00 -13.13
CA GLY A 149 18.78 24.06 -12.19
C GLY A 149 19.69 24.09 -10.98
N ILE A 150 19.99 22.94 -10.39
CA ILE A 150 20.97 22.81 -9.30
C ILE A 150 22.37 23.25 -9.78
N PHE A 151 22.79 22.82 -10.96
CA PHE A 151 24.06 23.24 -11.55
C PHE A 151 24.12 24.76 -11.78
N SER A 152 23.06 25.31 -12.37
CA SER A 152 22.88 26.75 -12.62
C SER A 152 22.89 27.56 -11.33
N PHE A 153 22.23 27.06 -10.27
CA PHE A 153 22.21 27.67 -8.95
C PHE A 153 23.62 27.96 -8.45
N PHE A 154 24.53 26.97 -8.48
CA PHE A 154 25.91 27.15 -8.00
C PHE A 154 26.73 28.16 -8.83
N GLN A 155 26.44 28.31 -10.12
CA GLN A 155 27.15 29.28 -10.97
C GLN A 155 26.68 30.73 -10.76
N GLN A 156 25.40 30.93 -10.48
CA GLN A 156 24.78 32.25 -10.57
C GLN A 156 24.62 32.98 -9.22
N GLN A 157 24.89 32.31 -8.09
CA GLN A 157 24.70 32.87 -6.74
C GLN A 157 25.37 34.24 -6.50
N LYS A 158 26.54 34.49 -7.10
CA LYS A 158 27.30 35.73 -6.86
C LYS A 158 26.72 36.96 -7.56
N LYS A 159 25.85 36.78 -8.56
CA LYS A 159 25.30 37.86 -9.39
C LYS A 159 23.91 38.31 -8.93
N LEU A 160 23.30 37.59 -8.00
CA LEU A 160 21.93 37.84 -7.54
C LEU A 160 21.88 38.92 -6.46
N LYS A 161 20.74 39.61 -6.40
CA LYS A 161 20.37 40.43 -5.24
C LYS A 161 20.37 39.56 -3.97
N ILE A 162 20.65 40.19 -2.84
CA ILE A 162 20.80 39.52 -1.55
C ILE A 162 19.54 38.74 -1.17
N GLU A 163 18.37 39.31 -1.45
CA GLU A 163 17.04 38.74 -1.22
C GLU A 163 16.89 37.43 -2.00
N ASN A 164 17.15 37.46 -3.31
CA ASN A 164 17.05 36.29 -4.19
C ASN A 164 18.04 35.18 -3.79
N ARG A 165 19.27 35.56 -3.42
CA ARG A 165 20.26 34.60 -2.91
C ARG A 165 19.76 33.93 -1.63
N TRP A 166 19.08 34.67 -0.76
CA TRP A 166 18.53 34.11 0.47
C TRP A 166 17.33 33.20 0.21
N ILE A 167 16.47 33.54 -0.75
CA ILE A 167 15.40 32.65 -1.26
C ILE A 167 16.01 31.34 -1.78
N ASP A 168 16.98 31.41 -2.70
CA ASP A 168 17.60 30.22 -3.29
C ASP A 168 18.21 29.30 -2.22
N LEU A 169 18.97 29.87 -1.28
CA LEU A 169 19.58 29.13 -0.17
C LEU A 169 18.54 28.48 0.74
N SER A 170 17.40 29.14 0.94
CA SER A 170 16.33 28.61 1.78
C SER A 170 15.58 27.50 1.06
N PHE A 171 15.32 27.64 -0.24
CA PHE A 171 14.65 26.62 -1.05
C PHE A 171 15.50 25.34 -1.21
N ILE A 172 16.81 25.45 -1.39
CA ILE A 172 17.68 24.25 -1.39
C ILE A 172 17.67 23.57 0.00
N CYS A 173 17.62 24.36 1.07
CA CYS A 173 17.50 23.82 2.42
C CYS A 173 16.12 23.15 2.66
N PHE A 174 15.02 23.76 2.21
CA PHE A 174 13.68 23.16 2.31
C PHE A 174 13.53 21.88 1.49
N LEU A 175 14.33 21.73 0.44
CA LEU A 175 14.45 20.48 -0.31
C LEU A 175 15.28 19.42 0.43
N LEU A 176 16.49 19.79 0.88
CA LEU A 176 17.47 18.82 1.38
C LEU A 176 17.30 18.47 2.86
N ILE A 177 17.01 19.45 3.73
CA ILE A 177 16.94 19.24 5.17
C ILE A 177 15.93 18.15 5.53
N PRO A 178 14.68 18.15 5.02
CA PRO A 178 13.73 17.08 5.35
C PRO A 178 14.23 15.69 4.92
N ILE A 179 14.83 15.57 3.73
CA ILE A 179 15.37 14.30 3.23
C ILE A 179 16.53 13.83 4.12
N LEU A 180 17.46 14.73 4.44
CA LEU A 180 18.62 14.42 5.28
C LEU A 180 18.20 14.03 6.69
N ILE A 181 17.22 14.72 7.29
CA ILE A 181 16.68 14.35 8.61
C ILE A 181 16.10 12.94 8.55
N ALA A 182 15.31 12.60 7.53
CA ALA A 182 14.70 11.28 7.39
C ALA A 182 15.76 10.16 7.27
N ILE A 183 16.82 10.40 6.47
CA ILE A 183 17.93 9.45 6.30
C ILE A 183 18.72 9.30 7.61
N LEU A 184 19.12 10.41 8.23
CA LEU A 184 19.97 10.40 9.43
C LEU A 184 19.24 9.83 10.66
N LYS A 185 17.93 10.06 10.76
CA LYS A 185 17.10 9.55 11.85
C LYS A 185 16.52 8.17 11.56
N LYS A 186 16.78 7.58 10.38
CA LYS A 186 16.17 6.32 9.92
C LYS A 186 14.65 6.33 10.14
N SER A 187 14.01 7.44 9.77
CA SER A 187 12.58 7.61 9.97
C SER A 187 11.79 6.55 9.22
N THR A 188 10.67 6.10 9.78
CA THR A 188 9.77 5.14 9.13
C THR A 188 9.21 5.73 7.84
N LEU A 189 9.50 5.09 6.71
CA LEU A 189 9.10 5.52 5.37
C LEU A 189 8.31 4.42 4.67
N TYR A 190 7.18 4.82 4.10
CA TYR A 190 6.29 3.96 3.35
C TYR A 190 5.45 4.78 2.37
N ASN A 191 4.81 4.05 1.45
CA ASN A 191 3.98 4.45 0.34
C ASN A 191 4.71 5.43 -0.58
N GLY A 192 5.95 5.05 -0.93
CA GLY A 192 6.90 5.87 -1.66
C GLY A 192 7.26 7.15 -0.90
N TRP A 193 7.15 8.30 -1.57
CA TRP A 193 7.52 9.60 -1.01
C TRP A 193 6.31 10.48 -0.67
N ARG A 194 5.13 9.88 -0.45
CA ARG A 194 3.87 10.57 -0.11
C ARG A 194 3.99 11.48 1.11
N HIS A 195 4.81 11.11 2.11
CA HIS A 195 5.08 11.97 3.26
C HIS A 195 5.89 13.23 2.91
N PHE A 196 6.57 13.21 1.77
CA PHE A 196 7.49 14.24 1.29
C PHE A 196 6.96 15.07 0.13
N TYR A 197 5.74 14.87 -0.37
CA TYR A 197 5.20 15.64 -1.51
C TYR A 197 5.33 17.17 -1.38
N PHE A 198 5.37 17.73 -0.17
CA PHE A 198 5.66 19.15 0.07
C PHE A 198 7.00 19.64 -0.50
N ILE A 199 8.01 18.77 -0.62
CA ILE A 199 9.30 19.11 -1.25
C ILE A 199 9.18 19.28 -2.77
N TYR A 200 8.05 18.87 -3.37
CA TYR A 200 7.81 19.08 -4.79
C TYR A 200 7.80 20.57 -5.15
N CYS A 201 7.36 21.45 -4.24
CA CYS A 201 7.42 22.90 -4.46
C CYS A 201 8.86 23.43 -4.63
N PRO A 202 9.80 23.22 -3.68
CA PRO A 202 11.19 23.60 -3.90
C PRO A 202 11.89 22.79 -5.00
N PHE A 203 11.48 21.54 -5.26
CA PHE A 203 11.94 20.81 -6.45
C PHE A 203 11.59 21.55 -7.74
N MET A 204 10.31 21.96 -7.91
CA MET A 204 9.85 22.70 -9.08
C MET A 204 10.50 24.08 -9.22
N TYR A 205 10.87 24.73 -8.11
CA TYR A 205 11.67 25.95 -8.14
C TYR A 205 12.99 25.74 -8.90
N PHE A 206 13.71 24.64 -8.63
CA PHE A 206 14.95 24.32 -9.34
C PHE A 206 14.71 23.83 -10.78
N VAL A 207 13.60 23.16 -11.07
CA VAL A 207 13.18 22.88 -12.46
C VAL A 207 13.08 24.17 -13.28
N LEU A 208 12.47 25.22 -12.72
CA LEU A 208 12.37 26.53 -13.38
C LEU A 208 13.74 27.20 -13.55
N TYR A 209 14.66 27.05 -12.59
CA TYR A 209 16.04 27.52 -12.73
C TYR A 209 16.76 26.85 -13.90
N GLY A 210 16.57 25.54 -14.10
CA GLY A 210 17.15 24.82 -15.24
C GLY A 210 16.56 25.26 -16.57
N PHE A 211 15.25 25.48 -16.61
CA PHE A 211 14.56 26.03 -17.78
C PHE A 211 15.11 27.42 -18.15
N LEU A 212 15.23 28.32 -17.16
CA LEU A 212 15.78 29.66 -17.37
C LEU A 212 17.26 29.62 -17.77
N PHE A 213 18.06 28.70 -17.20
CA PHE A 213 19.45 28.50 -17.59
C PHE A 213 19.57 28.14 -19.07
N ILE A 214 18.83 27.12 -19.53
CA ILE A 214 18.85 26.73 -20.95
C ILE A 214 18.36 27.89 -21.82
N LYS A 215 17.27 28.57 -21.44
CA LYS A 215 16.73 29.72 -22.19
C LYS A 215 17.76 30.86 -22.33
N ASN A 216 18.58 31.10 -21.32
CA ASN A 216 19.55 32.19 -21.28
C ASN A 216 20.85 31.85 -22.03
N VAL A 217 21.31 30.59 -21.97
CA VAL A 217 22.52 30.14 -22.68
C VAL A 217 22.24 29.80 -24.14
N SER A 218 21.00 29.44 -24.49
CA SER A 218 20.62 29.07 -25.85
C SER A 218 20.35 30.26 -26.78
N LYS A 219 20.77 30.15 -28.05
CA LYS A 219 20.36 31.08 -29.11
C LYS A 219 18.84 31.01 -29.30
N GLN A 220 18.22 32.10 -29.76
CA GLN A 220 16.76 32.22 -29.89
C GLN A 220 16.11 31.04 -30.64
N ARG A 221 16.75 30.53 -31.71
CA ARG A 221 16.27 29.35 -32.46
C ARG A 221 16.14 28.06 -31.63
N PHE A 222 16.93 27.91 -30.57
CA PHE A 222 16.95 26.73 -29.71
C PHE A 222 15.98 26.84 -28.51
N ARG A 223 15.31 27.98 -28.34
CA ARG A 223 14.26 28.15 -27.32
C ARG A 223 12.96 27.44 -27.70
N TYR A 224 12.61 27.41 -28.98
CA TYR A 224 11.39 26.74 -29.46
C TYR A 224 11.40 25.22 -29.22
N PRO A 225 12.50 24.47 -29.48
CA PRO A 225 12.60 23.08 -29.08
C PRO A 225 12.43 22.84 -27.58
N LEU A 226 12.97 23.71 -26.72
CA LEU A 226 12.77 23.63 -25.27
C LEU A 226 11.28 23.78 -24.91
N TYR A 227 10.60 24.79 -25.46
CA TYR A 227 9.17 25.02 -25.21
C TYR A 227 8.33 23.85 -25.73
N ALA A 228 8.63 23.36 -26.94
CA ALA A 228 7.98 22.20 -27.53
C ALA A 228 8.19 20.94 -26.67
N ALA A 229 9.39 20.70 -26.15
CA ALA A 229 9.68 19.57 -25.26
C ALA A 229 8.89 19.66 -23.94
N CYS A 230 8.83 20.85 -23.31
CA CYS A 230 8.04 21.06 -22.11
C CYS A 230 6.53 20.88 -22.37
N LEU A 231 5.99 21.46 -23.44
CA LEU A 231 4.59 21.31 -23.81
C LEU A 231 4.25 19.86 -24.15
N PHE A 232 5.12 19.17 -24.88
CA PHE A 232 4.98 17.75 -25.17
C PHE A 232 5.00 16.91 -23.89
N SER A 233 5.89 17.22 -22.95
CA SER A 233 5.91 16.57 -21.63
C SER A 233 4.62 16.79 -20.85
N LEU A 234 4.09 18.01 -20.85
CA LEU A 234 2.83 18.31 -20.19
C LEU A 234 1.68 17.55 -20.85
N PHE A 235 1.60 17.59 -22.17
CA PHE A 235 0.56 16.90 -22.93
C PHE A 235 0.58 15.39 -22.69
N ILE A 236 1.75 14.75 -22.72
CA ILE A 236 1.83 13.29 -22.51
C ILE A 236 1.47 12.90 -21.08
N ASN A 237 1.86 13.70 -20.08
CA ASN A 237 1.48 13.47 -18.69
C ASN A 237 -0.03 13.70 -18.47
N VAL A 238 -0.61 14.75 -19.05
CA VAL A 238 -2.07 15.01 -18.98
C VAL A 238 -2.84 13.88 -19.65
N ARG A 239 -2.44 13.47 -20.86
CA ARG A 239 -3.03 12.33 -21.54
C ARG A 239 -2.97 11.07 -20.67
N TRP A 240 -1.81 10.77 -20.09
CA TRP A 240 -1.64 9.61 -19.20
C TRP A 240 -2.53 9.71 -17.96
N MET A 241 -2.65 10.89 -17.35
CA MET A 241 -3.54 11.11 -16.20
C MET A 241 -5.01 10.94 -16.55
N VAL A 242 -5.45 11.32 -17.75
CA VAL A 242 -6.84 11.14 -18.23
C VAL A 242 -7.13 9.67 -18.47
N ILE A 243 -6.24 8.95 -19.16
CA ILE A 243 -6.40 7.52 -19.48
C ILE A 243 -6.45 6.68 -18.20
N ASN A 244 -5.55 6.96 -17.25
CA ASN A 244 -5.41 6.16 -16.05
C ASN A 244 -6.15 6.75 -14.86
N HIS A 245 -7.12 7.66 -15.04
CA HIS A 245 -7.91 8.17 -13.92
C HIS A 245 -8.80 7.06 -13.34
N PRO A 246 -8.86 6.87 -12.00
CA PRO A 246 -8.29 7.69 -10.91
C PRO A 246 -6.94 7.22 -10.33
N HIS A 247 -6.20 6.39 -11.06
CA HIS A 247 -4.96 5.71 -10.63
C HIS A 247 -3.69 6.53 -10.87
N GLN A 248 -3.73 7.86 -10.75
CA GLN A 248 -2.53 8.69 -11.02
C GLN A 248 -1.38 8.44 -10.03
N MET A 249 -1.66 7.87 -8.86
CA MET A 249 -0.66 7.61 -7.82
C MET A 249 0.36 6.52 -8.19
N VAL A 250 0.03 5.66 -9.18
CA VAL A 250 0.89 4.58 -9.71
C VAL A 250 1.67 5.03 -10.95
N TYR A 251 1.90 6.33 -11.09
CA TYR A 251 2.72 6.85 -12.18
C TYR A 251 4.19 6.47 -12.01
N PHE A 252 4.72 5.76 -13.00
CA PHE A 252 6.16 5.60 -13.21
C PHE A 252 6.60 6.29 -14.50
N ASN A 253 7.78 6.89 -14.44
CA ASN A 253 8.42 7.51 -15.59
C ASN A 253 8.82 6.44 -16.63
N LYS A 254 9.05 6.90 -17.86
CA LYS A 254 9.26 6.01 -19.02
C LYS A 254 10.51 5.11 -18.93
N LEU A 255 11.46 5.36 -18.03
CA LEU A 255 12.66 4.53 -17.87
C LEU A 255 12.40 3.26 -17.06
N ILE A 256 11.45 3.30 -16.13
CA ILE A 256 11.19 2.22 -15.16
C ILE A 256 9.83 1.57 -15.37
N ARG A 257 8.91 2.24 -16.05
CA ARG A 257 7.51 1.82 -16.24
C ARG A 257 7.31 0.34 -16.58
N ASN A 258 8.10 -0.21 -17.49
CA ASN A 258 7.93 -1.59 -17.98
C ASN A 258 8.42 -2.67 -17.00
N SER A 259 9.10 -2.28 -15.93
CA SER A 259 9.60 -3.20 -14.89
C SER A 259 9.14 -2.75 -13.50
N ALA A 260 8.16 -1.85 -13.44
CA ALA A 260 7.73 -1.24 -12.20
C ALA A 260 6.99 -2.24 -11.30
N ASP A 261 6.24 -3.16 -11.90
CA ASP A 261 5.48 -4.23 -11.25
C ASP A 261 6.39 -5.23 -10.51
N GLU A 262 7.55 -5.55 -11.06
CA GLU A 262 8.53 -6.42 -10.40
C GLU A 262 9.33 -5.69 -9.32
N LEU A 263 9.57 -4.39 -9.51
CA LEU A 263 10.55 -3.65 -8.73
C LEU A 263 9.95 -2.80 -7.60
N PHE A 264 8.74 -2.28 -7.75
CA PHE A 264 8.23 -1.23 -6.86
C PHE A 264 6.77 -1.45 -6.46
N GLU A 265 6.45 -0.94 -5.27
CA GLU A 265 5.08 -0.92 -4.75
C GLU A 265 4.11 -0.19 -5.69
N ARG A 266 2.86 -0.68 -5.75
CA ARG A 266 1.83 -0.16 -6.67
C ARG A 266 0.65 0.47 -5.94
N ASP A 267 -0.57 -0.01 -6.14
CA ASP A 267 -1.79 0.48 -5.51
C ASP A 267 -1.89 0.12 -4.02
N TYR A 268 -1.00 0.68 -3.21
CA TYR A 268 -0.97 0.52 -1.76
C TYR A 268 -2.19 1.11 -1.02
N TRP A 269 -3.08 1.83 -1.72
CA TRP A 269 -4.33 2.36 -1.18
C TRP A 269 -5.55 1.54 -1.59
N ALA A 270 -5.35 0.49 -2.40
CA ALA A 270 -6.40 -0.36 -2.94
C ALA A 270 -7.53 0.42 -3.64
N LEU A 271 -7.19 1.50 -4.35
CA LEU A 271 -8.16 2.30 -5.10
C LEU A 271 -8.81 1.49 -6.23
N SER A 272 -8.04 0.59 -6.84
CA SER A 272 -8.48 -0.33 -7.90
C SER A 272 -9.52 -1.34 -7.42
N THR A 273 -9.60 -1.63 -6.12
CA THR A 273 -10.63 -2.52 -5.56
C THR A 273 -12.03 -2.06 -5.89
N ARG A 274 -12.27 -0.74 -5.97
CA ARG A 274 -13.58 -0.22 -6.36
C ARG A 274 -14.00 -0.73 -7.73
N ASN A 275 -13.07 -0.76 -8.69
CA ASN A 275 -13.36 -1.26 -10.03
C ASN A 275 -13.63 -2.77 -10.01
N SER A 276 -12.92 -3.53 -9.17
CA SER A 276 -13.17 -4.97 -8.97
C SER A 276 -14.57 -5.24 -8.42
N LEU A 277 -15.01 -4.48 -7.40
CA LEU A 277 -16.35 -4.63 -6.83
C LEU A 277 -17.45 -4.19 -7.80
N GLU A 278 -17.25 -3.06 -8.50
CA GLU A 278 -18.19 -2.61 -9.54
C GLU A 278 -18.32 -3.64 -10.68
N PHE A 279 -17.23 -4.31 -11.05
CA PHE A 279 -17.27 -5.42 -12.01
C PHE A 279 -18.11 -6.58 -11.46
N LEU A 280 -17.81 -7.07 -10.25
CA LEU A 280 -18.53 -8.19 -9.62
C LEU A 280 -20.03 -7.93 -9.52
N LEU A 281 -20.42 -6.74 -9.06
CA LEU A 281 -21.84 -6.36 -8.93
C LEU A 281 -22.62 -6.33 -10.25
N ASN A 282 -21.92 -6.13 -11.38
CA ASN A 282 -22.52 -6.17 -12.71
C ASN A 282 -22.43 -7.56 -13.35
N TYR A 283 -21.43 -8.35 -12.97
CA TYR A 283 -21.18 -9.69 -13.49
C TYR A 283 -22.13 -10.71 -12.88
N ASP A 284 -22.26 -10.67 -11.55
CA ASP A 284 -23.13 -11.55 -10.79
C ASP A 284 -24.51 -10.90 -10.56
N ALA A 285 -25.57 -11.67 -10.75
CA ALA A 285 -26.95 -11.26 -10.57
C ALA A 285 -27.52 -11.63 -9.19
N ASP A 286 -26.80 -12.46 -8.43
CA ASP A 286 -27.31 -13.02 -7.19
C ASP A 286 -27.55 -11.94 -6.12
N PRO A 287 -28.61 -12.09 -5.31
CA PRO A 287 -28.97 -11.11 -4.30
C PRO A 287 -27.88 -10.97 -3.23
N GLU A 288 -27.09 -12.00 -3.01
CA GLU A 288 -26.01 -12.07 -2.05
C GLU A 288 -24.98 -13.09 -2.57
N PHE A 289 -23.69 -12.74 -2.56
CA PHE A 289 -22.61 -13.62 -3.02
C PHE A 289 -21.34 -13.41 -2.18
N LEU A 290 -20.53 -14.47 -2.06
CA LEU A 290 -19.32 -14.48 -1.25
C LEU A 290 -18.12 -13.87 -1.99
N VAL A 291 -17.45 -12.90 -1.37
CA VAL A 291 -16.25 -12.26 -1.93
C VAL A 291 -15.11 -12.28 -0.92
N GLY A 292 -14.01 -12.90 -1.31
CA GLY A 292 -12.76 -12.89 -0.57
C GLY A 292 -11.97 -11.61 -0.74
N ASP A 293 -11.45 -11.09 0.37
CA ASP A 293 -10.54 -9.94 0.42
C ASP A 293 -9.08 -10.41 0.51
N TYR A 294 -8.37 -10.33 -0.61
CA TYR A 294 -6.92 -10.47 -0.65
C TYR A 294 -6.25 -9.12 -0.81
N GLN A 295 -5.88 -8.49 0.32
CA GLN A 295 -5.22 -7.18 0.35
C GLN A 295 -6.00 -6.03 -0.33
N SER A 296 -7.27 -6.24 -0.64
CA SER A 296 -8.12 -5.35 -1.41
C SER A 296 -8.80 -4.29 -0.54
N SER A 297 -8.78 -4.43 0.78
CA SER A 297 -9.38 -3.45 1.70
C SER A 297 -10.86 -3.21 1.36
N ILE A 298 -11.59 -4.29 1.09
CA ILE A 298 -13.01 -4.26 0.71
C ILE A 298 -13.81 -3.62 1.83
N ASP A 299 -13.45 -3.88 3.09
CA ASP A 299 -14.08 -3.32 4.29
C ASP A 299 -14.24 -1.79 4.21
N PHE A 300 -13.24 -1.09 3.67
CA PHE A 300 -13.29 0.37 3.49
C PHE A 300 -13.86 0.76 2.12
N THR A 301 -13.49 0.03 1.07
CA THR A 301 -13.80 0.40 -0.31
C THR A 301 -15.29 0.24 -0.64
N GLN A 302 -15.98 -0.72 -0.01
CA GLN A 302 -17.42 -0.93 -0.19
C GLN A 302 -18.27 0.30 0.12
N TYR A 303 -17.78 1.21 0.98
CA TYR A 303 -18.50 2.45 1.32
C TYR A 303 -18.52 3.48 0.18
N ALA A 304 -17.73 3.28 -0.88
CA ALA A 304 -17.84 4.03 -2.12
C ALA A 304 -19.03 3.57 -2.99
N LEU A 305 -19.61 2.41 -2.71
CA LEU A 305 -20.73 1.82 -3.44
C LEU A 305 -22.07 2.26 -2.84
N ARG A 306 -23.16 2.07 -3.59
CA ARG A 306 -24.50 2.32 -3.07
C ARG A 306 -24.84 1.28 -2.02
N LYS A 307 -25.66 1.65 -1.02
CA LYS A 307 -26.08 0.74 0.04
C LYS A 307 -26.67 -0.57 -0.49
N LYS A 308 -27.58 -0.49 -1.45
CA LYS A 308 -28.19 -1.68 -2.07
C LYS A 308 -27.20 -2.64 -2.73
N ASP A 309 -26.06 -2.12 -3.19
CA ASP A 309 -25.08 -2.91 -3.92
C ASP A 309 -24.08 -3.53 -2.94
N ARG A 310 -23.62 -2.76 -1.93
CA ARG A 310 -22.77 -3.31 -0.86
C ARG A 310 -23.49 -4.34 0.01
N ASP A 311 -24.81 -4.22 0.19
CA ASP A 311 -25.59 -5.16 1.00
C ASP A 311 -25.69 -6.56 0.32
N ARG A 312 -25.26 -6.69 -0.95
CA ARG A 312 -25.12 -7.97 -1.68
C ARG A 312 -23.77 -8.66 -1.40
N LEU A 313 -22.78 -7.96 -0.85
CA LEU A 313 -21.41 -8.46 -0.71
C LEU A 313 -21.22 -9.13 0.65
N VAL A 314 -20.97 -10.44 0.65
CA VAL A 314 -20.57 -11.17 1.86
C VAL A 314 -19.06 -11.29 1.90
N ILE A 315 -18.43 -10.40 2.66
CA ILE A 315 -16.98 -10.27 2.67
C ILE A 315 -16.35 -11.35 3.55
N LYS A 316 -15.38 -12.06 2.99
CA LYS A 316 -14.57 -13.07 3.68
C LYS A 316 -13.10 -12.67 3.65
N GLN A 317 -12.43 -12.69 4.80
CA GLN A 317 -11.00 -12.35 4.86
C GLN A 317 -10.18 -13.52 4.34
N TYR A 318 -9.18 -13.25 3.49
CA TYR A 318 -8.29 -14.31 3.01
C TYR A 318 -7.35 -14.80 4.12
N ARG A 319 -7.74 -15.87 4.82
CA ARG A 319 -6.95 -16.52 5.87
C ARG A 319 -7.33 -18.00 6.00
N LYS A 320 -6.40 -18.80 6.51
CA LYS A 320 -6.63 -20.22 6.80
C LYS A 320 -7.86 -20.42 7.70
N GLY A 321 -8.70 -21.40 7.36
CA GLY A 321 -9.94 -21.70 8.07
C GLY A 321 -11.17 -20.94 7.59
N VAL A 322 -11.03 -20.07 6.59
CA VAL A 322 -12.17 -19.40 5.95
C VAL A 322 -12.62 -20.24 4.77
N GLN A 323 -13.92 -20.51 4.68
CA GLN A 323 -14.48 -21.23 3.54
C GLN A 323 -14.19 -20.48 2.24
N PRO A 324 -13.87 -21.18 1.14
CA PRO A 324 -13.50 -20.52 -0.09
C PRO A 324 -14.70 -19.77 -0.68
N PRO A 325 -14.56 -18.47 -0.95
CA PRO A 325 -15.64 -17.67 -1.52
C PRO A 325 -15.84 -17.98 -3.01
N GLU A 326 -17.00 -17.63 -3.56
CA GLU A 326 -17.26 -17.76 -5.00
C GLU A 326 -16.31 -16.86 -5.82
N TYR A 327 -16.04 -15.67 -5.30
CA TYR A 327 -15.16 -14.70 -5.94
C TYR A 327 -14.04 -14.25 -5.01
N MET A 328 -12.89 -13.92 -5.59
CA MET A 328 -11.75 -13.33 -4.90
C MET A 328 -11.46 -11.97 -5.52
N ALA A 329 -11.50 -10.89 -4.73
CA ALA A 329 -10.97 -9.60 -5.13
C ALA A 329 -9.56 -9.45 -4.54
N ALA A 330 -8.56 -9.33 -5.41
CA ALA A 330 -7.16 -9.30 -5.02
C ALA A 330 -6.48 -8.01 -5.47
N ASN A 331 -5.75 -7.36 -4.55
CA ASN A 331 -4.87 -6.26 -4.84
C ASN A 331 -3.43 -6.75 -4.93
N TYR A 332 -2.65 -6.14 -5.82
CA TYR A 332 -1.27 -6.54 -6.11
C TYR A 332 -0.23 -5.75 -5.30
N SER A 333 -0.66 -5.06 -4.24
CA SER A 333 0.26 -4.47 -3.29
C SER A 333 1.12 -5.56 -2.64
N ARG A 334 2.41 -5.31 -2.45
CA ARG A 334 3.37 -6.31 -1.91
C ARG A 334 3.48 -7.60 -2.74
N THR A 335 2.92 -7.64 -3.95
CA THR A 335 3.03 -8.76 -4.90
C THR A 335 4.14 -8.48 -5.90
N LEU A 336 5.03 -9.45 -6.10
CA LEU A 336 6.09 -9.37 -7.11
C LEU A 336 5.51 -9.66 -8.49
N GLY A 337 5.69 -8.72 -9.43
CA GLY A 337 5.25 -8.90 -10.82
C GLY A 337 3.73 -9.02 -10.95
N ASN A 338 3.26 -9.54 -12.07
CA ASN A 338 1.82 -9.68 -12.34
C ASN A 338 1.28 -11.09 -12.06
N ASP A 339 2.10 -11.95 -11.45
CA ASP A 339 1.76 -13.35 -11.21
C ASP A 339 1.16 -13.48 -9.81
N LEU A 340 -0.16 -13.42 -9.74
CA LEU A 340 -0.94 -13.78 -8.56
C LEU A 340 -1.93 -14.86 -8.98
N ASN A 341 -1.84 -16.02 -8.35
CA ASN A 341 -2.69 -17.16 -8.63
C ASN A 341 -3.26 -17.69 -7.32
N PHE A 342 -4.56 -18.02 -7.35
CA PHE A 342 -5.23 -18.71 -6.26
C PHE A 342 -5.59 -20.11 -6.75
N PRO A 343 -5.26 -21.18 -6.00
CA PRO A 343 -5.69 -22.53 -6.33
C PRO A 343 -7.20 -22.61 -6.57
N PHE A 344 -7.62 -23.29 -7.64
CA PHE A 344 -9.04 -23.46 -7.99
C PHE A 344 -9.77 -22.15 -8.35
N TYR A 345 -9.06 -21.08 -8.71
CA TYR A 345 -9.68 -19.87 -9.26
C TYR A 345 -9.10 -19.49 -10.62
N ASP A 346 -9.93 -18.90 -11.48
CA ASP A 346 -9.52 -18.24 -12.70
C ASP A 346 -9.69 -16.73 -12.62
N SER A 347 -8.72 -15.99 -13.17
CA SER A 347 -8.83 -14.53 -13.31
C SER A 347 -9.85 -14.19 -14.39
N ILE A 348 -10.93 -13.50 -14.00
CA ILE A 348 -12.01 -13.09 -14.91
C ILE A 348 -11.98 -11.59 -15.23
N TYR A 349 -11.30 -10.79 -14.41
CA TYR A 349 -11.17 -9.35 -14.64
C TYR A 349 -9.88 -8.79 -14.04
N ASN A 350 -9.28 -7.81 -14.72
CA ASN A 350 -8.03 -7.17 -14.33
C ASN A 350 -8.14 -5.65 -14.47
N VAL A 351 -7.80 -4.93 -13.39
CA VAL A 351 -7.61 -3.48 -13.40
C VAL A 351 -6.14 -3.20 -13.68
N LYS A 352 -5.84 -2.56 -14.82
CA LYS A 352 -4.47 -2.33 -15.28
C LYS A 352 -4.15 -0.85 -15.45
N VAL A 353 -2.89 -0.51 -15.20
CA VAL A 353 -2.28 0.78 -15.58
C VAL A 353 -1.01 0.47 -16.35
N ASP A 354 -0.97 0.91 -17.61
CA ASP A 354 0.02 0.43 -18.57
C ASP A 354 0.00 -1.12 -18.59
N ASP A 355 1.13 -1.81 -18.39
CA ASP A 355 1.19 -3.28 -18.32
C ASP A 355 1.08 -3.85 -16.89
N MET A 356 0.99 -2.98 -15.88
CA MET A 356 0.95 -3.38 -14.47
C MET A 356 -0.49 -3.68 -14.02
N ILE A 357 -0.70 -4.85 -13.44
CA ILE A 357 -1.98 -5.22 -12.82
C ILE A 357 -2.05 -4.60 -11.42
N LEU A 358 -3.09 -3.83 -11.14
CA LEU A 358 -3.31 -3.21 -9.82
C LEU A 358 -4.18 -4.09 -8.92
N ALA A 359 -5.24 -4.63 -9.51
CA ALA A 359 -6.15 -5.56 -8.87
C ALA A 359 -6.77 -6.50 -9.88
N SER A 360 -7.20 -7.65 -9.41
CA SER A 360 -7.87 -8.67 -10.20
C SER A 360 -9.07 -9.23 -9.46
N VAL A 361 -10.03 -9.72 -10.24
CA VAL A 361 -11.14 -10.52 -9.75
C VAL A 361 -10.94 -11.93 -10.27
N TYR A 362 -11.04 -12.90 -9.36
CA TYR A 362 -11.03 -14.30 -9.70
C TYR A 362 -12.36 -14.94 -9.33
N GLN A 363 -12.74 -15.96 -10.08
CA GLN A 363 -13.92 -16.80 -9.84
C GLN A 363 -13.47 -18.22 -9.57
N ARG A 364 -14.11 -18.87 -8.59
CA ARG A 364 -13.85 -20.27 -8.28
C ARG A 364 -14.24 -21.16 -9.46
N LYS A 365 -13.39 -22.13 -9.79
CA LYS A 365 -13.64 -23.14 -10.81
C LYS A 365 -14.42 -24.31 -10.22
N ASP A 366 -15.27 -24.90 -11.04
CA ASP A 366 -16.01 -26.13 -10.75
C ASP A 366 -15.67 -27.26 -11.73
N ASP A 367 -14.89 -27.00 -12.78
CA ASP A 367 -14.57 -27.96 -13.86
C ASP A 367 -13.89 -29.25 -13.37
N ASP A 368 -13.09 -29.18 -12.30
CA ASP A 368 -12.36 -30.30 -11.71
C ASP A 368 -12.86 -30.71 -10.32
N GLU A 369 -13.99 -30.15 -9.86
CA GLU A 369 -14.59 -30.49 -8.58
C GLU A 369 -15.31 -31.85 -8.65
N LEU A 370 -14.89 -32.76 -7.78
CA LEU A 370 -15.49 -34.07 -7.55
C LEU A 370 -16.16 -34.06 -6.17
N SER A 371 -17.49 -33.96 -6.14
CA SER A 371 -18.26 -34.07 -4.90
C SER A 371 -18.01 -35.42 -4.22
N ALA A 372 -17.78 -35.39 -2.90
CA ALA A 372 -17.51 -36.60 -2.13
C ALA A 372 -18.67 -37.59 -2.18
N GLU A 373 -19.92 -37.13 -2.20
CA GLU A 373 -21.13 -37.98 -2.32
C GLU A 373 -21.03 -38.95 -3.51
N ASN A 374 -20.44 -38.49 -4.61
CA ASN A 374 -20.38 -39.23 -5.87
C ASN A 374 -19.20 -40.20 -5.96
N ILE A 375 -18.12 -39.97 -5.21
CA ILE A 375 -16.87 -40.72 -5.37
C ILE A 375 -16.44 -41.49 -4.13
N VAL A 376 -16.95 -41.14 -2.94
CA VAL A 376 -16.57 -41.79 -1.67
C VAL A 376 -17.44 -43.02 -1.44
N PHE A 377 -16.81 -44.15 -1.17
CA PHE A 377 -17.49 -45.37 -0.75
C PHE A 377 -17.77 -45.38 0.75
N ARG A 378 -16.79 -44.98 1.56
CA ARG A 378 -16.92 -44.81 3.01
C ARG A 378 -15.76 -44.00 3.59
N ILE A 379 -15.99 -43.44 4.78
CA ILE A 379 -14.96 -42.81 5.60
C ILE A 379 -14.84 -43.54 6.93
N GLN A 380 -13.61 -43.93 7.30
CA GLN A 380 -13.27 -44.48 8.61
C GLN A 380 -12.53 -43.45 9.46
N THR A 381 -12.82 -43.41 10.75
CA THR A 381 -12.23 -42.46 11.69
C THR A 381 -12.09 -43.06 13.08
N ASN A 382 -11.15 -42.54 13.87
CA ASN A 382 -10.98 -42.94 15.27
C ASN A 382 -11.99 -42.29 16.23
N ILE A 383 -12.78 -41.30 15.78
CA ILE A 383 -13.70 -40.56 16.62
C ILE A 383 -15.03 -40.26 15.93
N HIS A 384 -16.13 -40.47 16.65
CA HIS A 384 -17.50 -40.24 16.19
C HIS A 384 -17.75 -40.80 14.79
N GLN A 385 -17.48 -42.09 14.62
CA GLN A 385 -17.63 -42.82 13.35
C GLN A 385 -19.06 -42.74 12.80
N GLU A 386 -20.05 -42.63 13.67
CA GLU A 386 -21.45 -42.43 13.35
C GLU A 386 -21.73 -41.10 12.62
N LEU A 387 -20.85 -40.10 12.76
CA LEU A 387 -20.95 -38.80 12.09
C LEU A 387 -20.14 -38.74 10.78
N ALA A 388 -19.35 -39.77 10.45
CA ALA A 388 -18.45 -39.72 9.30
C ALA A 388 -19.19 -39.64 7.94
N ALA A 389 -20.45 -40.11 7.89
CA ALA A 389 -21.30 -40.00 6.70
C ALA A 389 -21.63 -38.55 6.34
N ASN A 390 -21.62 -37.64 7.33
CA ASN A 390 -21.91 -36.23 7.13
C ASN A 390 -20.88 -35.54 6.24
N LEU A 391 -19.67 -36.09 6.09
CA LEU A 391 -18.58 -35.51 5.29
C LEU A 391 -18.75 -35.67 3.77
N PHE A 392 -19.79 -36.39 3.34
CA PHE A 392 -20.04 -36.71 1.94
C PHE A 392 -21.54 -36.93 1.69
N ASP A 393 -22.42 -36.29 2.46
CA ASP A 393 -23.87 -36.39 2.32
C ASP A 393 -24.47 -35.22 1.50
N ASN A 394 -23.63 -34.26 1.11
CA ASN A 394 -23.97 -33.05 0.37
C ASN A 394 -24.95 -32.14 1.14
N ASP A 395 -24.97 -32.25 2.47
CA ASP A 395 -25.76 -31.42 3.38
C ASP A 395 -24.82 -30.58 4.27
N PHE A 396 -24.60 -29.33 3.85
CA PHE A 396 -23.78 -28.37 4.59
C PHE A 396 -24.34 -27.98 5.98
N SER A 397 -25.51 -28.50 6.38
CA SER A 397 -26.07 -28.34 7.73
C SER A 397 -25.71 -29.48 8.69
N THR A 398 -25.19 -30.60 8.19
CA THR A 398 -24.65 -31.70 8.99
C THR A 398 -23.13 -31.58 9.11
N ALA A 399 -22.54 -32.24 10.12
CA ALA A 399 -21.09 -32.16 10.33
C ALA A 399 -20.53 -33.36 11.05
N TRP A 400 -19.29 -33.71 10.70
CA TRP A 400 -18.42 -34.50 11.56
C TRP A 400 -17.62 -33.57 12.46
N ILE A 401 -17.62 -33.85 13.77
CA ILE A 401 -16.97 -33.02 14.78
C ILE A 401 -16.24 -33.94 15.75
N THR A 402 -14.98 -33.64 16.07
CA THR A 402 -14.23 -34.41 17.07
C THR A 402 -14.84 -34.31 18.47
N GLY A 403 -15.50 -33.21 18.82
CA GLY A 403 -16.07 -32.97 20.16
C GLY A 403 -15.02 -32.89 21.29
N ARG A 404 -13.73 -32.96 20.92
CA ARG A 404 -12.57 -32.82 21.78
C ARG A 404 -11.46 -32.08 21.03
N LEU A 405 -10.55 -31.50 21.80
CA LEU A 405 -9.34 -30.87 21.27
C LEU A 405 -8.53 -31.82 20.38
N GLN A 406 -7.96 -31.28 19.30
CA GLN A 406 -7.27 -32.07 18.27
C GLN A 406 -6.13 -32.91 18.87
N ASN A 407 -6.03 -34.16 18.45
CA ASN A 407 -5.01 -35.10 18.87
C ASN A 407 -4.20 -35.62 17.67
N ASN A 408 -2.94 -36.01 17.89
CA ASN A 408 -2.08 -36.59 16.85
C ASN A 408 -2.49 -38.02 16.41
N SER A 409 -3.51 -38.58 17.05
CA SER A 409 -4.17 -39.82 16.65
C SER A 409 -5.42 -39.60 15.82
N ASP A 410 -5.91 -38.36 15.67
CA ASP A 410 -7.13 -38.05 14.92
C ASP A 410 -6.90 -38.19 13.41
N TYR A 411 -7.74 -39.00 12.77
CA TYR A 411 -7.66 -39.25 11.34
C TYR A 411 -9.04 -39.45 10.68
N LEU A 412 -9.06 -39.22 9.38
CA LEU A 412 -10.10 -39.62 8.45
C LEU A 412 -9.45 -40.43 7.34
N GLU A 413 -9.92 -41.65 7.12
CA GLU A 413 -9.49 -42.55 6.06
C GLU A 413 -10.66 -42.71 5.09
N ILE A 414 -10.49 -42.15 3.90
CA ILE A 414 -11.48 -42.08 2.84
C ILE A 414 -11.17 -43.20 1.85
N GLU A 415 -12.13 -44.08 1.61
CA GLU A 415 -12.08 -45.08 0.54
C GLU A 415 -12.96 -44.61 -0.61
N PHE A 416 -12.40 -44.51 -1.82
CA PHE A 416 -13.13 -44.09 -3.01
C PHE A 416 -13.82 -45.30 -3.68
N MET A 417 -14.95 -45.09 -4.37
CA MET A 417 -15.70 -46.15 -5.08
C MET A 417 -14.87 -46.81 -6.19
N ASN A 418 -14.07 -46.02 -6.89
CA ASN A 418 -13.06 -46.45 -7.87
C ASN A 418 -11.73 -45.70 -7.59
N PRO A 419 -10.58 -46.17 -8.09
CA PRO A 419 -9.37 -45.35 -8.08
C PRO A 419 -9.62 -43.99 -8.75
N VAL A 420 -9.10 -42.92 -8.14
CA VAL A 420 -9.22 -41.54 -8.60
C VAL A 420 -7.84 -40.91 -8.71
N THR A 421 -7.71 -39.92 -9.57
CA THR A 421 -6.48 -39.13 -9.69
C THR A 421 -6.76 -37.72 -9.19
N LEU A 422 -6.19 -37.37 -8.03
CA LEU A 422 -6.45 -36.10 -7.35
C LEU A 422 -5.21 -35.20 -7.37
N TRP A 423 -5.43 -33.89 -7.37
CA TRP A 423 -4.40 -32.86 -7.18
C TRP A 423 -4.78 -31.84 -6.11
N GLY A 424 -5.94 -32.01 -5.48
CA GLY A 424 -6.32 -31.18 -4.35
C GLY A 424 -7.56 -31.66 -3.63
N LEU A 425 -7.87 -30.96 -2.55
CA LEU A 425 -9.11 -31.10 -1.80
C LEU A 425 -9.48 -29.77 -1.14
N THR A 426 -10.77 -29.63 -0.87
CA THR A 426 -11.38 -28.55 -0.11
C THR A 426 -12.21 -29.16 0.99
N TYR A 427 -12.11 -28.64 2.21
CA TYR A 427 -13.08 -28.96 3.25
C TYR A 427 -13.90 -27.74 3.63
N TYR A 428 -15.15 -27.98 4.00
CA TYR A 428 -16.04 -26.98 4.56
C TYR A 428 -16.15 -27.19 6.07
N LEU A 429 -16.14 -26.11 6.84
CA LEU A 429 -16.21 -26.15 8.30
C LEU A 429 -17.65 -26.05 8.81
N ALA A 430 -17.95 -26.72 9.93
CA ALA A 430 -19.27 -26.79 10.54
C ALA A 430 -19.68 -25.53 11.30
N SER A 431 -18.77 -24.98 12.09
CA SER A 431 -18.98 -23.73 12.83
C SER A 431 -17.62 -23.19 13.26
N ASP A 432 -17.47 -21.86 13.24
CA ASP A 432 -16.25 -21.10 13.52
C ASP A 432 -15.07 -21.32 12.55
N GLU A 433 -14.49 -20.23 12.05
CA GLU A 433 -13.30 -20.21 11.16
C GLU A 433 -12.01 -20.68 11.86
N THR A 434 -12.12 -21.42 12.98
CA THR A 434 -11.01 -21.89 13.82
C THR A 434 -10.91 -23.41 13.94
N ASP A 435 -11.94 -24.15 13.53
CA ASP A 435 -12.02 -25.61 13.73
C ASP A 435 -11.41 -26.43 12.57
N PHE A 436 -10.44 -25.84 11.89
CA PHE A 436 -9.67 -26.50 10.85
C PHE A 436 -8.50 -27.32 11.44
N PRO A 437 -8.04 -28.37 10.73
CA PRO A 437 -6.91 -29.19 11.18
C PRO A 437 -5.60 -28.39 11.25
N ARG A 438 -4.89 -28.47 12.38
CA ARG A 438 -3.71 -27.63 12.64
C ARG A 438 -2.40 -28.19 12.09
N SER A 439 -2.34 -29.50 11.89
CA SER A 439 -1.12 -30.22 11.51
C SER A 439 -1.45 -31.35 10.53
N LEU A 440 -2.31 -31.05 9.56
CA LEU A 440 -2.81 -32.02 8.60
C LEU A 440 -1.67 -32.59 7.76
N ARG A 441 -1.57 -33.91 7.71
CA ARG A 441 -0.80 -34.64 6.71
C ARG A 441 -1.71 -35.56 5.92
N LEU A 442 -1.38 -35.68 4.64
CA LEU A 442 -2.11 -36.48 3.67
C LEU A 442 -1.28 -37.72 3.31
N TYR A 443 -1.95 -38.84 3.15
CA TYR A 443 -1.36 -40.09 2.69
C TYR A 443 -2.27 -40.75 1.66
N SER A 444 -1.71 -41.30 0.60
CA SER A 444 -2.43 -42.08 -0.41
C SER A 444 -2.15 -43.56 -0.26
N SER A 445 -3.09 -44.41 -0.67
CA SER A 445 -2.87 -45.83 -0.87
C SER A 445 -3.71 -46.37 -2.04
N MET A 446 -3.25 -47.45 -2.65
CA MET A 446 -4.02 -48.22 -3.65
C MET A 446 -4.69 -49.46 -3.05
N ASP A 447 -4.17 -49.98 -1.93
CA ASP A 447 -4.59 -51.24 -1.31
C ASP A 447 -5.11 -51.08 0.13
N GLY A 448 -5.00 -49.89 0.71
CA GLY A 448 -5.38 -49.57 2.10
C GLY A 448 -4.35 -50.05 3.14
N ILE A 449 -3.26 -50.70 2.72
CA ILE A 449 -2.24 -51.29 3.58
C ILE A 449 -0.94 -50.50 3.51
N LEU A 450 -0.45 -50.25 2.29
CA LEU A 450 0.76 -49.48 2.04
C LEU A 450 0.39 -48.00 1.83
N TRP A 451 0.82 -47.16 2.76
CA TRP A 451 0.52 -45.74 2.78
C TRP A 451 1.74 -44.92 2.41
N GLU A 452 1.59 -44.07 1.41
CA GLU A 452 2.62 -43.14 0.98
C GLU A 452 2.22 -41.72 1.34
N PRO A 453 3.13 -40.89 1.88
CA PRO A 453 2.83 -39.49 2.14
C PRO A 453 2.54 -38.74 0.83
N ILE A 454 1.69 -37.72 0.93
CA ILE A 454 1.44 -36.72 -0.10
C ILE A 454 2.00 -35.39 0.39
N ASP A 455 2.90 -34.80 -0.38
CA ASP A 455 3.45 -33.48 -0.08
C ASP A 455 2.45 -32.40 -0.50
N ILE A 456 1.97 -31.62 0.48
CA ILE A 456 1.11 -30.47 0.26
C ILE A 456 1.94 -29.36 -0.39
N VAL A 457 1.50 -28.88 -1.55
CA VAL A 457 2.14 -27.82 -2.32
C VAL A 457 1.69 -26.44 -1.83
N SER A 458 0.40 -26.26 -1.60
CA SER A 458 -0.17 -25.04 -1.02
C SER A 458 -1.31 -25.36 -0.06
N GLU A 459 -1.50 -24.49 0.93
CA GLU A 459 -2.57 -24.56 1.93
C GLU A 459 -3.05 -23.12 2.19
N ASP A 460 -4.20 -22.78 1.62
CA ASP A 460 -4.80 -21.46 1.67
C ASP A 460 -6.29 -21.61 1.96
N LEU A 461 -6.91 -20.70 2.73
CA LEU A 461 -8.32 -20.83 3.10
C LEU A 461 -8.60 -22.21 3.75
N THR A 462 -9.42 -23.05 3.11
CA THR A 462 -9.56 -24.49 3.41
C THR A 462 -9.23 -25.39 2.20
N ASP A 463 -8.54 -24.81 1.22
CA ASP A 463 -8.07 -25.44 -0.01
C ASP A 463 -6.64 -25.98 0.16
N TYR A 464 -6.43 -27.23 -0.26
CA TYR A 464 -5.14 -27.91 -0.25
C TYR A 464 -4.83 -28.39 -1.66
N THR A 465 -3.62 -28.07 -2.13
CA THR A 465 -3.11 -28.60 -3.40
C THR A 465 -1.93 -29.53 -3.17
N PHE A 466 -1.77 -30.49 -4.06
CA PHE A 466 -0.62 -31.39 -4.11
C PHE A 466 -0.38 -31.86 -5.54
N ASN A 467 0.80 -32.44 -5.79
CA ASN A 467 1.09 -33.01 -7.11
C ASN A 467 0.11 -34.13 -7.44
N GLN A 468 -0.35 -34.16 -8.69
CA GLN A 468 -1.30 -35.16 -9.19
C GLN A 468 -0.91 -36.58 -8.76
N LYS A 469 -1.82 -37.27 -8.09
CA LYS A 469 -1.59 -38.61 -7.55
C LYS A 469 -2.82 -39.50 -7.72
N GLN A 470 -2.60 -40.68 -8.29
CA GLN A 470 -3.62 -41.72 -8.36
C GLN A 470 -3.71 -42.45 -7.01
N MET A 471 -4.93 -42.66 -6.52
CA MET A 471 -5.19 -43.30 -5.24
C MET A 471 -6.56 -43.98 -5.20
N LYS A 472 -6.67 -45.05 -4.41
CA LYS A 472 -7.95 -45.67 -4.04
C LYS A 472 -8.39 -45.27 -2.63
N PHE A 473 -7.41 -44.91 -1.79
CA PHE A 473 -7.62 -44.45 -0.43
C PHE A 473 -6.84 -43.17 -0.16
N LEU A 474 -7.44 -42.24 0.57
CA LEU A 474 -6.82 -41.03 1.09
C LEU A 474 -6.94 -41.02 2.61
N LYS A 475 -5.85 -40.73 3.31
CA LYS A 475 -5.84 -40.58 4.77
C LYS A 475 -5.41 -39.17 5.13
N MET A 476 -6.31 -38.46 5.81
CA MET A 476 -6.12 -37.16 6.43
C MET A 476 -5.82 -37.38 7.91
N LYS A 477 -4.66 -36.93 8.40
CA LYS A 477 -4.26 -37.15 9.80
C LYS A 477 -3.58 -35.93 10.39
N ASN A 478 -4.00 -35.51 11.58
CA ASN A 478 -3.26 -34.52 12.36
C ASN A 478 -2.01 -35.17 12.97
N THR A 479 -0.85 -34.52 12.87
CA THR A 479 0.40 -35.03 13.47
C THR A 479 0.76 -34.44 14.82
N GLU A 480 0.10 -33.36 15.20
CA GLU A 480 0.31 -32.63 16.46
C GLU A 480 -1.01 -32.46 17.21
N GLN A 481 -0.91 -32.28 18.53
CA GLN A 481 -2.06 -31.98 19.38
C GLN A 481 -2.34 -30.46 19.34
N SER A 482 -3.60 -30.06 19.53
CA SER A 482 -3.97 -28.66 19.72
C SER A 482 -4.60 -28.46 21.09
N ASP A 483 -4.03 -27.58 21.91
CA ASP A 483 -4.58 -27.30 23.25
C ASP A 483 -5.74 -26.28 23.22
N ARG A 484 -6.17 -25.84 22.03
CA ARG A 484 -7.10 -24.71 21.87
C ARG A 484 -8.24 -24.94 20.90
N PHE A 485 -8.05 -25.78 19.89
CA PHE A 485 -8.98 -25.87 18.78
C PHE A 485 -9.52 -27.28 18.60
N LEU A 486 -10.78 -27.37 18.18
CA LEU A 486 -11.44 -28.60 17.76
C LEU A 486 -11.15 -28.86 16.27
N TRP A 487 -11.55 -30.02 15.76
CA TRP A 487 -11.60 -30.26 14.32
C TRP A 487 -13.03 -30.64 13.94
N SER A 488 -13.61 -29.84 13.04
CA SER A 488 -14.96 -30.08 12.51
C SER A 488 -14.99 -29.82 11.02
N MET A 489 -15.77 -30.61 10.30
CA MET A 489 -15.99 -30.42 8.87
C MET A 489 -17.44 -30.81 8.53
N THR A 490 -18.08 -30.01 7.69
CA THR A 490 -19.36 -30.35 7.07
C THR A 490 -19.12 -31.24 5.88
N GLU A 491 -18.39 -30.75 4.88
CA GLU A 491 -18.26 -31.42 3.58
C GLU A 491 -16.83 -31.52 3.10
N LEU A 492 -16.57 -32.55 2.29
CA LEU A 492 -15.34 -32.72 1.54
C LEU A 492 -15.62 -32.58 0.04
N VAL A 493 -14.78 -31.83 -0.64
CA VAL A 493 -14.75 -31.74 -2.10
C VAL A 493 -13.34 -32.08 -2.55
N PHE A 494 -13.21 -32.89 -3.60
CA PHE A 494 -11.92 -33.28 -4.14
C PHE A 494 -11.70 -32.60 -5.49
N HIS A 495 -10.46 -32.29 -5.83
CA HIS A 495 -10.11 -31.71 -7.13
C HIS A 495 -9.31 -32.74 -7.91
N GLY A 496 -9.84 -33.19 -9.05
CA GLY A 496 -9.33 -34.39 -9.69
C GLY A 496 -10.04 -34.85 -10.96
N SER A 497 -9.67 -36.06 -11.38
CA SER A 497 -10.31 -36.81 -12.46
C SER A 497 -10.64 -38.23 -11.99
N THR A 498 -11.82 -38.73 -12.38
CA THR A 498 -12.19 -40.15 -12.26
C THR A 498 -11.81 -40.95 -13.51
N GLN A 499 -11.27 -40.30 -14.54
CA GLN A 499 -10.75 -40.92 -15.75
C GLN A 499 -9.23 -41.05 -15.63
N ASP A 500 -8.69 -42.17 -16.13
CA ASP A 500 -7.26 -42.49 -16.12
C ASP A 500 -6.40 -41.51 -16.94
#